data_AF-A0A4P8KQF0-F1
#
_entry.id   AF-A0A4P8KQF0-F1
#
_cell.length_a   1.000
_cell.length_b   1.000
_cell.length_c   1.000
_cell.angle_alpha   90.00
_cell.angle_beta   90.00
_cell.angle_gamma   90.00
#
_symmetry.space_group_name_H-M   'P 1'
#
loop_
_entity.id
_entity.type
_entity.pdbx_description
1 polymer ?
#
loop_
_entity_poly.entity_id
_entity_poly.type
_entity_poly.pdbx_seq_one_letter_code
_entity_poly.pdbx_strand_id
1 'polypeptide(L)'
;MEDWTEQAAEALDRLTESGLGDPWVGTARILSATPPSSRRRHQSCTVELALAAEGFEGATASAEVVIDTRYWPRPGTVLPARFSRALPRTIDVDWERLRSAR
;
A
#
# COMPACT_ATOMS: atom_id res chain seq x y z
N MET A 1 -35.88 11.37 4.98
CA MET A 1 -35.16 10.14 5.37
C MET A 1 -33.86 10.19 4.58
N GLU A 2 -32.96 11.12 4.88
CA GLU A 2 -31.80 11.44 4.02
C GLU A 2 -30.55 11.90 4.80
N ASP A 3 -30.65 12.20 6.11
CA ASP A 3 -29.57 12.79 6.91
C ASP A 3 -28.44 11.81 7.31
N TRP A 4 -28.72 10.50 7.28
CA TRP A 4 -27.77 9.48 7.77
C TRP A 4 -26.70 9.11 6.74
N THR A 5 -26.94 9.35 5.44
CA THR A 5 -26.00 9.01 4.36
C THR A 5 -24.95 10.09 4.12
N GLU A 6 -25.26 11.36 4.38
CA GLU A 6 -24.32 12.47 4.20
C GLU A 6 -23.29 12.53 5.34
N GLN A 7 -23.73 12.26 6.58
CA GLN A 7 -22.84 12.14 7.75
C GLN A 7 -21.86 10.96 7.65
N ALA A 8 -22.27 9.85 7.01
CA ALA A 8 -21.39 8.72 6.77
C ALA A 8 -20.31 9.04 5.72
N ALA A 9 -20.65 9.84 4.71
CA ALA A 9 -19.70 10.28 3.68
C ALA A 9 -18.71 11.31 4.26
N GLU A 10 -19.16 12.30 5.03
CA GLU A 10 -18.28 13.29 5.67
C GLU A 10 -17.41 12.71 6.79
N ALA A 11 -17.90 11.69 7.52
CA ALA A 11 -17.08 10.97 8.48
C ALA A 11 -15.99 10.15 7.78
N LEU A 12 -16.29 9.56 6.63
CA LEU A 12 -15.32 8.86 5.80
C LEU A 12 -14.35 9.84 5.14
N ASP A 13 -14.83 11.02 4.71
CA ASP A 13 -14.02 12.08 4.12
C ASP A 13 -13.08 12.68 5.17
N ARG A 14 -13.54 12.99 6.40
CA ARG A 14 -12.65 13.41 7.50
C ARG A 14 -11.64 12.32 7.91
N LEU A 15 -11.99 11.04 7.75
CA LEU A 15 -11.08 9.90 7.92
C LEU A 15 -10.11 9.72 6.74
N THR A 16 -10.47 10.15 5.52
CA THR A 16 -9.71 9.94 4.28
C THR A 16 -8.89 11.15 3.84
N GLU A 17 -9.38 12.38 4.06
CA GLU A 17 -8.69 13.67 3.88
C GLU A 17 -7.49 13.78 4.84
N SER A 18 -7.50 12.98 5.92
CA SER A 18 -6.40 12.83 6.88
C SER A 18 -5.72 11.45 6.79
N GLY A 19 -5.85 10.72 5.67
CA GLY A 19 -5.69 9.26 5.59
C GLY A 19 -4.40 8.63 6.14
N LEU A 20 -3.35 9.42 6.42
CA LEU A 20 -2.18 8.97 7.17
C LEU A 20 -1.74 9.91 8.33
N GLY A 21 -2.37 11.07 8.51
CA GLY A 21 -1.93 12.13 9.43
C GLY A 21 -0.64 12.82 8.95
N ASP A 22 0.41 12.80 9.77
CA ASP A 22 1.80 13.10 9.39
C ASP A 22 2.47 11.76 8.96
N PRO A 23 2.34 11.31 7.70
CA PRO A 23 2.93 10.06 7.27
C PRO A 23 4.45 10.12 7.29
N TRP A 24 5.08 9.02 7.68
CA TRP A 24 6.44 8.77 7.24
C TRP A 24 6.45 8.70 5.70
N VAL A 25 7.26 9.54 5.08
CA VAL A 25 7.59 9.45 3.65
C VAL A 25 8.87 8.62 3.56
N GLY A 26 8.77 7.46 2.93
CA GLY A 26 9.88 6.53 2.85
C GLY A 26 9.78 5.60 1.66
N THR A 27 10.25 4.39 1.86
CA THR A 27 10.28 3.35 0.84
C THR A 27 9.77 2.03 1.41
N ALA A 28 9.12 1.25 0.56
CA ALA A 28 8.75 -0.12 0.84
C ALA A 28 9.56 -1.03 -0.08
N ARG A 29 10.40 -1.89 0.52
CA ARG A 29 11.13 -2.92 -0.19
C ARG A 29 10.32 -4.21 -0.18
N ILE A 30 10.06 -4.76 -1.35
CA ILE A 30 9.38 -6.05 -1.50
C ILE A 30 10.31 -7.16 -1.00
N LEU A 31 9.87 -7.90 0.01
CA LEU A 31 10.56 -9.07 0.54
C LEU A 31 10.10 -10.34 -0.15
N SER A 32 8.78 -10.47 -0.34
CA SER A 32 8.16 -11.62 -1.00
C SER A 32 6.80 -11.25 -1.56
N ALA A 33 6.34 -12.01 -2.54
CA ALA A 33 4.99 -11.90 -3.07
C ALA A 33 4.45 -13.29 -3.40
N THR A 34 3.18 -13.54 -3.08
CA THR A 34 2.49 -14.77 -3.47
C THR A 34 2.54 -14.94 -4.99
N PRO A 35 2.80 -16.14 -5.54
CA PRO A 35 2.83 -16.36 -6.98
C PRO A 35 1.44 -16.22 -7.61
N PRO A 36 1.35 -15.87 -8.91
CA PRO A 36 0.07 -15.80 -9.61
C PRO A 36 -0.55 -17.20 -9.70
N SER A 37 -1.82 -17.33 -9.28
CA SER A 37 -2.52 -18.62 -9.20
C SER A 37 -3.23 -19.00 -10.51
N SER A 38 -3.50 -18.03 -11.40
CA SER A 38 -4.24 -18.24 -12.65
C SER A 38 -3.61 -17.49 -13.84
N ARG A 39 -4.16 -17.67 -15.05
CA ARG A 39 -3.78 -16.89 -16.25
C ARG A 39 -4.60 -15.60 -16.41
N ARG A 40 -5.27 -15.12 -15.36
CA ARG A 40 -5.98 -13.84 -15.41
C ARG A 40 -4.99 -12.68 -15.43
N ARG A 41 -5.37 -11.60 -16.15
CA ARG A 41 -4.52 -10.41 -16.26
C ARG A 41 -4.30 -9.74 -14.91
N HIS A 42 -5.35 -9.50 -14.14
CA HIS A 42 -5.28 -8.91 -12.80
C HIS A 42 -5.56 -9.98 -11.75
N GLN A 43 -4.71 -10.05 -10.72
CA GLN A 43 -4.86 -11.00 -9.62
C GLN A 43 -4.46 -10.34 -8.30
N SER A 44 -5.16 -10.71 -7.23
CA SER A 44 -4.75 -10.37 -5.87
C SER A 44 -3.48 -11.15 -5.51
N CYS A 45 -2.55 -10.47 -4.86
CA CYS A 45 -1.38 -11.06 -4.27
C CYS A 45 -1.11 -10.42 -2.92
N THR A 46 -0.64 -11.23 -1.98
CA THR A 46 -0.13 -10.75 -0.71
C THR A 46 1.36 -10.49 -0.89
N VAL A 47 1.78 -9.28 -0.52
CA VAL A 47 3.16 -8.83 -0.63
C VAL A 47 3.67 -8.51 0.76
N GLU A 48 4.81 -9.08 1.12
CA GLU A 48 5.55 -8.69 2.31
C GLU A 48 6.52 -7.57 1.98
N LEU A 49 6.49 -6.52 2.78
CA LEU A 49 7.20 -5.27 2.56
C LEU A 49 8.04 -4.94 3.79
N ALA A 50 9.29 -4.55 3.57
CA ALA A 50 10.10 -3.87 4.57
C ALA A 50 10.00 -2.36 4.35
N LEU A 51 9.40 -1.66 5.31
CA LEU A 51 9.29 -0.21 5.34
C LEU A 51 10.56 0.41 5.89
N ALA A 52 11.03 1.47 5.26
CA ALA A 52 12.16 2.27 5.70
C ALA A 52 11.88 3.74 5.46
N ALA A 53 12.15 4.58 6.46
CA ALA A 53 12.09 6.03 6.37
C ALA A 53 13.17 6.64 7.25
N GLU A 54 13.52 7.90 7.02
CA GLU A 54 14.49 8.61 7.87
C GLU A 54 13.95 8.74 9.29
N GLY A 55 14.70 8.32 10.32
CA GLY A 55 14.22 8.36 11.71
C GLY A 55 13.19 7.29 12.07
N PHE A 56 12.98 6.31 11.19
CA PHE A 56 12.17 5.12 11.46
C PHE A 56 13.07 3.88 11.55
N GLU A 57 12.94 3.10 12.62
CA GLU A 57 13.77 1.90 12.88
C GLU A 57 13.56 0.79 11.85
N GLY A 58 12.53 0.92 11.00
CA GLY A 58 12.16 -0.06 9.99
C GLY A 58 11.14 -1.05 10.55
N ALA A 59 10.18 -1.45 9.71
CA ALA A 59 9.17 -2.43 10.08
C ALA A 59 8.76 -3.26 8.88
N THR A 60 8.30 -4.48 9.14
CA THR A 60 7.69 -5.31 8.11
C THR A 60 6.19 -5.16 8.12
N ALA A 61 5.59 -5.14 6.93
CA ALA A 61 4.15 -5.08 6.75
C ALA A 61 3.71 -5.98 5.61
N SER A 62 2.48 -6.49 5.71
CA SER A 62 1.82 -7.24 4.66
C SER A 62 0.76 -6.37 3.99
N ALA A 63 0.76 -6.38 2.66
CA ALA A 63 -0.23 -5.68 1.85
C ALA A 63 -0.88 -6.66 0.87
N GLU A 64 -2.21 -6.64 0.79
CA GLU A 64 -2.95 -7.35 -0.24
C GLU A 64 -3.29 -6.38 -1.37
N VAL A 65 -2.82 -6.68 -2.58
CA VAL A 65 -2.96 -5.78 -3.74
C VAL A 65 -3.31 -6.54 -5.00
N VAL A 66 -4.09 -5.90 -5.87
CA VAL A 66 -4.44 -6.44 -7.18
C VAL A 66 -3.49 -5.87 -8.24
N ILE A 67 -2.67 -6.72 -8.84
CA ILE A 67 -1.63 -6.32 -9.80
C ILE A 67 -1.83 -7.03 -11.15
N ASP A 68 -1.48 -6.37 -12.25
CA ASP A 68 -1.40 -7.02 -13.56
C ASP A 68 -0.20 -7.98 -13.58
N THR A 69 -0.44 -9.22 -13.99
CA THR A 69 0.54 -10.31 -14.00
C THR A 69 1.82 -10.02 -14.79
N ARG A 70 1.81 -9.04 -15.70
CA ARG A 70 3.01 -8.61 -16.44
C ARG A 70 3.99 -7.80 -15.58
N TYR A 71 3.52 -7.23 -14.47
CA TYR A 71 4.28 -6.39 -13.55
C TYR A 71 4.31 -6.97 -12.14
N TRP A 72 4.27 -8.31 -12.05
CA TRP A 72 4.20 -8.99 -10.76
C TRP A 72 5.32 -8.53 -9.82
N PRO A 73 5.01 -8.19 -8.56
CA PRO A 73 5.99 -7.69 -7.61
C PRO A 73 7.13 -8.69 -7.43
N ARG A 74 8.37 -8.19 -7.53
CA ARG A 74 9.58 -9.01 -7.40
C ARG A 74 10.28 -8.70 -6.08
N PRO A 75 10.78 -9.71 -5.36
CA PRO A 75 11.58 -9.50 -4.17
C PRO A 75 12.83 -8.67 -4.52
N GLY A 76 13.15 -7.70 -3.67
CA GLY A 76 14.22 -6.73 -3.87
C GLY A 76 13.79 -5.41 -4.50
N THR A 77 12.62 -5.33 -5.14
CA THR A 77 12.10 -4.06 -5.68
C THR A 77 11.82 -3.08 -4.56
N VAL A 78 12.26 -1.83 -4.72
CA VAL A 78 11.99 -0.75 -3.76
C VAL A 78 11.02 0.23 -4.42
N LEU A 79 9.91 0.49 -3.75
CA LEU A 79 8.88 1.40 -4.19
C LEU A 79 8.77 2.56 -3.19
N PRO A 80 8.45 3.78 -3.65
CA PRO A 80 8.12 4.86 -2.72
C PRO A 80 6.84 4.48 -1.96
N ALA A 81 6.83 4.76 -0.66
CA ALA A 81 5.72 4.43 0.21
C ALA A 81 5.52 5.51 1.28
N ARG A 82 4.27 5.65 1.72
CA ARG A 82 3.85 6.54 2.79
C ARG A 82 3.09 5.71 3.81
N PHE A 83 3.45 5.82 5.08
CA PHE A 83 2.81 5.02 6.12
C PHE A 83 2.59 5.82 7.38
N SER A 84 1.46 5.57 8.07
CA SER A 84 1.07 6.38 9.20
C SER A 84 1.97 6.08 10.40
N ARG A 85 2.40 7.13 11.09
CA ARG A 85 3.18 7.02 12.33
C ARG A 85 2.35 6.42 13.46
N ALA A 86 1.06 6.74 13.49
CA ALA A 86 0.13 6.29 14.52
C ALA A 86 -0.43 4.88 14.25
N LEU A 87 -0.57 4.51 12.97
CA LEU A 87 -1.14 3.23 12.53
C LEU A 87 -0.28 2.62 11.42
N PRO A 88 0.77 1.85 11.75
CA PRO A 88 1.70 1.28 10.76
C PRO A 88 1.04 0.27 9.80
N ARG A 89 -0.22 -0.12 10.06
CA ARG A 89 -1.06 -0.94 9.15
C ARG A 89 -1.66 -0.15 7.98
N THR A 90 -1.68 1.18 8.07
CA THR A 90 -2.12 2.05 6.98
C THR A 90 -0.88 2.44 6.18
N ILE A 91 -0.71 1.80 5.03
CA ILE A 91 0.44 1.99 4.14
C ILE A 91 -0.11 2.25 2.76
N ASP A 92 0.33 3.36 2.18
CA ASP A 92 0.15 3.71 0.79
C ASP A 92 1.47 3.45 0.06
N VAL A 93 1.48 2.48 -0.84
CA VAL A 93 2.67 2.15 -1.65
C VAL A 93 2.37 2.51 -3.09
N ASP A 94 3.31 3.17 -3.75
CA ASP A 94 3.16 3.52 -5.16
C ASP A 94 3.39 2.29 -6.05
N TRP A 95 2.34 1.49 -6.20
CA TRP A 95 2.38 0.28 -7.03
C TRP A 95 2.42 0.59 -8.53
N GLU A 96 2.05 1.80 -8.95
CA GLU A 96 2.13 2.22 -10.35
C GLU A 96 3.58 2.26 -10.85
N ARG A 97 4.55 2.50 -9.95
CA ARG A 97 5.97 2.39 -10.24
C ARG A 97 6.41 1.01 -10.70
N LEU A 98 5.69 -0.08 -10.37
CA LEU A 98 5.98 -1.41 -10.91
C LEU A 98 5.86 -1.46 -12.44
N ARG A 99 5.00 -0.61 -13.03
CA ARG A 99 4.86 -0.51 -14.49
C ARG A 99 6.06 0.18 -15.14
N SER A 100 6.78 1.00 -14.37
CA SER A 100 7.92 1.81 -14.84
C SER A 100 9.29 1.25 -14.46
N ALA A 101 9.36 0.32 -13.51
CA ALA A 101 10.61 -0.25 -12.99
C ALA A 101 11.21 -1.38 -13.88
N ARG A 102 10.88 -1.41 -15.17
CA ARG A 102 11.27 -2.47 -16.12
C ARG A 102 12.42 -2.05 -17.02
#